data_AF-A0A135HVE7-F1
#
_entry.id   AF-A0A135HVE7-F1
#
_cell.length_a   1.000
_cell.length_b   1.000
_cell.length_c   1.000
_cell.angle_alpha   90.00
_cell.angle_beta   90.00
_cell.angle_gamma   90.00
#
_symmetry.space_group_name_H-M   'P 1'
#
loop_
_entity.id
_entity.type
_entity.pdbx_description
1 polymer ?
#
loop_
_entity_poly.entity_id
_entity_poly.type
_entity_poly.pdbx_seq_one_letter_code
_entity_poly.pdbx_strand_id
1 'polypeptide(L)' 'MKADRKRETREKFLLGGIVVRAGLSKADRAFLLGGLLELARVAPGSTEHRRLRDIGENAFKTSPLDMALSPIGETREWG' A
#
# COMPACT_ATOMS: atom_id res chain seq x y z
N MET A 1 15.73 12.43 21.48
CA MET A 1 15.95 13.48 20.46
C MET A 1 16.54 12.98 19.14
N LYS A 2 17.78 12.46 19.03
CA LYS A 2 18.31 11.94 17.74
C LYS A 2 17.71 10.59 17.32
N ALA A 3 17.43 9.71 18.28
CA ALA A 3 16.84 8.39 18.01
C ALA A 3 15.41 8.48 17.46
N ASP A 4 14.61 9.42 17.98
CA ASP A 4 13.21 9.61 17.57
C ASP A 4 13.09 10.05 16.10
N ARG A 5 13.96 10.99 15.67
CA ARG A 5 14.02 11.44 14.27
C ARG A 5 14.42 10.30 13.32
N LYS A 6 15.35 9.43 13.75
CA LYS A 6 15.77 8.26 12.95
C LYS A 6 14.62 7.26 12.78
N ARG A 7 13.79 7.07 13.82
CA ARG A 7 12.62 6.19 13.77
C ARG A 7 11.53 6.76 12.86
N GLU A 8 11.23 8.04 12.99
CA GLU A 8 10.22 8.73 12.17
C GLU A 8 10.55 8.71 10.68
N THR A 9 11.81 8.97 10.30
CA THR A 9 12.25 8.86 8.90
C THR A 9 12.10 7.44 8.36
N ARG A 10 12.40 6.43 9.18
CA ARG A 10 12.27 5.02 8.79
C ARG A 10 10.80 4.62 8.61
N GLU A 11 9.92 5.06 9.49
CA GLU A 11 8.47 4.80 9.38
C GLU A 11 7.87 5.43 8.12
N LYS A 12 8.20 6.70 7.84
CA LYS A 12 7.77 7.37 6.60
C LYS A 12 8.32 6.68 5.35
N PHE A 13 9.57 6.20 5.39
CA PHE A 13 10.16 5.44 4.29
C PHE A 13 9.43 4.12 4.03
N LEU A 14 9.12 3.36 5.09
CA LEU A 14 8.38 2.10 4.97
C LEU A 14 6.98 2.31 4.38
N LEU A 15 6.26 3.35 4.82
CA LEU A 15 4.96 3.72 4.26
C LEU A 15 5.05 4.09 2.78
N GLY A 16 6.07 4.85 2.38
CA GLY A 16 6.33 5.14 0.97
C GLY A 16 6.59 3.88 0.14
N GLY A 17 7.32 2.91 0.70
CA GLY A 17 7.59 1.62 0.05
C GLY A 17 6.33 0.79 -0.24
N ILE A 18 5.30 0.89 0.61
CA ILE A 18 4.00 0.21 0.39
C ILE A 18 3.29 0.79 -0.84
N VAL A 19 3.26 2.12 -0.96
CA VAL A 19 2.62 2.82 -2.09
C VAL A 19 3.27 2.44 -3.42
N VAL A 20 4.61 2.39 -3.45
CA VAL A 20 5.37 1.97 -4.64
C VAL A 20 5.05 0.51 -5.00
N ARG A 21 5.04 -0.38 -4.02
CA ARG A 21 4.72 -1.80 -4.24
C ARG A 21 3.29 -2.00 -4.77
N ALA A 22 2.34 -1.19 -4.33
CA ALA A 22 0.97 -1.22 -4.82
C ALA A 22 0.80 -0.65 -6.25
N GLY A 23 1.89 -0.20 -6.91
CA GLY A 23 1.82 0.42 -8.24
C GLY A 23 1.28 1.85 -8.22
N LEU A 24 1.15 2.48 -7.05
CA LEU A 24 0.48 3.76 -6.87
C LEU A 24 1.46 4.94 -6.75
N SER A 25 2.72 4.77 -7.18
CA SER A 25 3.76 5.81 -7.04
C SER A 25 3.44 7.11 -7.78
N LYS A 26 2.58 7.06 -8.81
CA LYS A 26 2.11 8.21 -9.59
C LYS A 26 0.68 8.64 -9.22
N ALA A 27 0.03 7.98 -8.26
CA ALA A 27 -1.32 8.31 -7.86
C ALA A 27 -1.39 9.68 -7.17
N ASP A 28 -2.53 10.35 -7.31
CA ASP A 28 -2.79 11.62 -6.62
C ASP A 28 -2.74 11.45 -5.08
N ARG A 29 -2.22 12.45 -4.38
CA ARG A 29 -2.02 12.38 -2.93
C ARG A 29 -3.34 12.41 -2.15
N ALA A 30 -4.33 13.17 -2.62
CA ALA A 30 -5.63 13.22 -1.96
C ALA A 30 -6.38 11.91 -2.18
N PHE A 31 -6.26 11.30 -3.36
CA PHE A 31 -6.77 9.95 -3.62
C PHE A 31 -6.19 8.91 -2.65
N LEU A 32 -4.86 8.88 -2.49
CA LEU A 32 -4.18 7.98 -1.55
C LEU A 32 -4.64 8.20 -0.11
N LEU A 33 -4.68 9.45 0.34
CA LEU A 33 -5.11 9.77 1.70
C LEU A 33 -6.57 9.38 1.94
N GLY A 34 -7.46 9.65 0.98
CA GLY A 34 -8.87 9.24 1.06
C GLY A 34 -9.02 7.73 1.23
N GLY A 35 -8.32 6.93 0.42
CA GLY A 35 -8.32 5.47 0.56
C GLY A 35 -7.78 5.00 1.92
N LEU A 36 -6.70 5.60 2.42
CA LEU A 36 -6.15 5.28 3.74
C LEU A 36 -7.10 5.63 4.89
N LEU A 37 -7.88 6.71 4.77
CA LEU A 37 -8.89 7.08 5.75
C LEU A 37 -10.06 6.10 5.77
N GLU A 38 -10.49 5.61 4.62
CA GLU A 38 -11.49 4.53 4.55
C GLU A 38 -10.95 3.24 5.18
N LEU A 39 -9.69 2.88 4.89
CA LEU A 39 -9.02 1.74 5.52
C LEU A 39 -8.92 1.88 7.04
N ALA A 40 -8.68 3.09 7.55
CA ALA A 40 -8.60 3.35 8.99
C ALA A 40 -9.93 3.13 9.74
N ARG A 41 -11.06 3.11 9.02
CA ARG A 41 -12.39 2.81 9.59
C ARG A 41 -12.65 1.30 9.71
N VAL A 42 -11.85 0.46 9.04
CA VAL A 42 -12.03 -0.99 9.07
C VAL A 42 -11.69 -1.53 10.46
N ALA A 43 -12.66 -2.20 11.09
CA ALA A 43 -12.47 -2.73 12.44
C ALA A 43 -11.34 -3.78 12.49
N PRO A 44 -10.37 -3.65 13.41
CA PRO A 44 -9.31 -4.64 13.59
C PRO A 44 -9.90 -6.03 13.86
N GLY A 45 -9.40 -7.04 13.15
CA GLY A 45 -9.89 -8.42 13.29
C GLY A 45 -11.25 -8.70 12.64
N SER A 46 -11.84 -7.75 11.92
CA SER A 46 -12.96 -8.02 11.04
C SER A 46 -12.56 -8.92 9.86
N THR A 47 -13.54 -9.50 9.18
CA THR A 47 -13.32 -10.29 7.96
C THR A 47 -12.65 -9.46 6.87
N GLU A 48 -13.04 -8.21 6.71
CA GLU A 48 -12.43 -7.28 5.76
C GLU A 48 -10.96 -6.98 6.13
N HIS A 49 -10.69 -6.69 7.39
CA HIS A 49 -9.32 -6.48 7.87
C HIS A 49 -8.42 -7.70 7.57
N ARG A 50 -8.89 -8.92 7.86
CA ARG A 50 -8.16 -10.16 7.55
C ARG A 50 -7.92 -10.31 6.05
N ARG A 51 -8.97 -10.15 5.23
CA ARG A 51 -8.85 -10.24 3.76
C ARG A 51 -7.80 -9.27 3.22
N LEU A 52 -7.85 -8.00 3.62
CA LEU A 52 -6.91 -6.98 3.16
C LEU A 52 -5.48 -7.29 3.61
N ARG A 53 -5.32 -7.80 4.83
CA ARG A 53 -4.04 -8.27 5.34
C ARG A 53 -3.49 -9.41 4.48
N ASP A 54 -4.30 -10.43 4.19
CA ASP A 54 -3.86 -11.60 3.40
C ASP A 54 -3.43 -11.21 1.98
N ILE A 55 -4.17 -10.28 1.35
CA ILE A 55 -3.80 -9.69 0.05
C ILE A 55 -2.43 -9.00 0.16
N GLY A 56 -2.24 -8.16 1.19
CA GLY A 56 -0.99 -7.47 1.45
C GLY A 56 0.18 -8.43 1.66
N GLU A 57 0.01 -9.47 2.48
CA GLU A 57 1.03 -10.49 2.73
C GLU A 57 1.45 -11.20 1.44
N ASN A 58 0.50 -11.53 0.57
CA ASN A 58 0.79 -12.15 -0.73
C ASN A 58 1.55 -11.19 -1.67
N ALA A 59 1.18 -9.91 -1.69
CA ALA A 59 1.88 -8.88 -2.46
C ALA A 59 3.32 -8.63 -1.97
N PHE A 60 3.62 -8.88 -0.69
CA PHE A 60 4.98 -8.80 -0.16
C PHE A 60 5.83 -10.02 -0.49
N LYS A 61 5.23 -11.22 -0.58
CA LYS A 61 5.91 -12.47 -0.95
C LYS A 61 6.21 -12.55 -2.44
N THR A 62 5.36 -11.94 -3.26
CA THR A 62 5.48 -11.91 -4.73
C THR A 62 6.59 -10.94 -5.15
N SER A 63 7.47 -11.35 -6.06
CA SER A 63 8.50 -10.47 -6.61
C SER A 63 7.86 -9.32 -7.39
N PRO A 64 8.43 -8.09 -7.41
CA PRO A 64 7.92 -7.00 -8.23
C PRO A 64 7.75 -7.37 -9.72
N LEU A 65 8.59 -8.28 -10.22
CA LEU A 65 8.51 -8.80 -11.60
C LEU A 65 7.26 -9.66 -11.81
N ASP A 66 6.89 -10.49 -10.82
CA ASP A 66 5.72 -11.37 -10.87
C ASP A 66 4.41 -10.57 -10.69
N MET A 67 4.47 -9.45 -9.96
CA MET A 67 3.35 -8.55 -9.77
C MET A 67 3.03 -7.74 -11.04
N ALA A 68 4.04 -7.34 -11.81
CA ALA A 68 3.85 -6.65 -13.09
C ALA A 68 3.22 -7.56 -14.17
N LEU A 69 3.37 -8.87 -14.03
CA LEU A 69 2.74 -9.89 -14.89
C LEU A 69 1.35 -10.33 -14.38
N SER A 70 0.93 -9.85 -13.20
CA SER A 70 -0.38 -10.15 -12.65
C SER A 70 -1.45 -9.27 -13.33
N PRO A 71 -2.66 -9.79 -13.67
CA PRO A 71 -3.70 -9.03 -14.38
C PRO A 71 -4.26 -7.79 -13.65
N ILE A 72 -3.77 -7.51 -12.43
CA ILE A 72 -4.17 -6.38 -11.60
C ILE A 72 -3.63 -5.05 -12.16
N GLY A 73 -2.69 -5.09 -13.12
CA GLY A 73 -2.11 -3.90 -13.76
C GLY A 73 -2.85 -3.35 -14.98
N GLU A 74 -3.92 -3.99 -15.46
CA GLU A 74 -4.65 -3.54 -16.65
C GLU A 74 -5.75 -2.52 -16.28
N THR A 75 -5.36 -1.47 -15.55
CA THR A 75 -6.15 -0.24 -15.50
C THR A 75 -6.01 0.48 -16.83
N ARG A 76 -6.96 0.16 -17.71
CA ARG A 76 -7.67 1.07 -18.63
C ARG A 76 -6.87 2.33 -18.95
N GLU A 77 -6.18 2.27 -20.07
CA GLU A 77 -6.03 3.38 -20.99
C GLU A 77 -7.39 4.09 -21.22
N TRP A 78 -7.57 5.24 -20.60
CA TRP A 78 -8.61 6.20 -20.98
C TRP A 78 -7.96 7.18 -21.96
N GLY A 79 -8.48 7.19 -23.19
CA GLY A 79 -8.27 8.27 -24.15
C GLY A 79 -9.13 9.49 -23.86
#